data_AF-A0A975G381-F1
#
_entry.id   AF-A0A975G381-F1
#
_cell.length_a   1.000
_cell.length_b   1.000
_cell.length_c   1.000
_cell.angle_alpha   90.00
_cell.angle_beta   90.00
_cell.angle_gamma   90.00
#
_symmetry.space_group_name_H-M   'P 1'
#
loop_
_entity.id
_entity.type
_entity.pdbx_description
1 polymer ?
#
loop_
_entity_poly.entity_id
_entity_poly.type
_entity_poly.pdbx_seq_one_letter_code
_entity_poly.pdbx_strand_id
1 'polypeptide(L)'
;MIRFRLLALMLAPVLGLAAPALAENTILPGYWESRNHSELLISQDSTDRKCITPAQVEAYLTGPTNRHYSCTYDHRAVGGGSVNLAGQCVDKNGLRMSVGISGTYTPESFHLKAKLHTIFASLPIDGAASIDAHRVSADCPMAKP
;
A
#
# COMPACT_ATOMS: atom_id res chain seq x y z
N MET A 1 -13.47 43.54 58.23
CA MET A 1 -14.82 43.26 57.70
C MET A 1 -14.71 42.87 56.23
N ILE A 2 -15.49 41.87 55.78
CA ILE A 2 -15.72 41.41 54.39
C ILE A 2 -14.56 40.53 53.83
N ARG A 3 -14.56 39.18 53.77
CA ARG A 3 -15.46 38.09 53.31
C ARG A 3 -15.73 38.04 51.78
N PHE A 4 -15.44 36.85 51.22
CA PHE A 4 -16.00 36.23 49.99
C PHE A 4 -15.33 36.68 48.64
N ARG A 5 -14.92 35.83 47.68
CA ARG A 5 -15.35 34.49 47.22
C ARG A 5 -14.18 33.68 46.60
N LEU A 6 -14.28 32.35 46.71
CA LEU A 6 -13.57 31.38 45.88
C LEU A 6 -13.81 31.67 44.39
N LEU A 7 -12.75 31.61 43.57
CA LEU A 7 -12.87 31.44 42.12
C LEU A 7 -12.35 30.05 41.76
N ALA A 8 -13.21 29.30 41.09
CA ALA A 8 -13.07 27.89 40.81
C ALA A 8 -11.95 27.59 39.81
N LEU A 9 -11.23 26.51 40.10
CA LEU A 9 -10.26 25.85 39.24
C LEU A 9 -11.01 25.26 38.02
N MET A 10 -10.77 25.78 36.81
CA MET A 10 -11.11 25.10 35.56
C MET A 10 -9.82 24.87 34.76
N LEU A 11 -9.11 23.78 35.07
CA LEU A 11 -8.18 23.18 34.14
C LEU A 11 -8.97 22.22 33.25
N ALA A 12 -9.24 22.62 32.01
CA ALA A 12 -9.62 21.71 30.95
C ALA A 12 -8.40 21.51 30.04
N PRO A 13 -7.67 20.38 30.13
CA PRO A 13 -6.74 20.03 29.07
C PRO A 13 -7.60 19.57 27.87
N VAL A 14 -7.63 20.39 26.82
CA VAL A 14 -8.04 19.94 25.50
C VAL A 14 -7.04 18.87 25.08
N LEU A 15 -7.42 17.60 25.25
CA LEU A 15 -6.75 16.45 24.65
C LEU A 15 -6.90 16.60 23.13
N GLY A 16 -5.95 17.29 22.52
CA GLY A 16 -5.70 17.17 21.10
C GLY A 16 -5.33 15.71 20.83
N LEU A 17 -6.20 14.99 20.15
CA LEU A 17 -5.87 13.73 19.49
C LEU A 17 -4.82 14.06 18.42
N ALA A 18 -3.55 14.13 18.82
CA ALA A 18 -2.44 14.05 17.91
C ALA A 18 -2.52 12.68 17.24
N ALA A 19 -3.03 12.64 16.01
CA ALA A 19 -2.86 11.49 15.15
C ALA A 19 -1.36 11.18 15.09
N PRO A 20 -0.94 9.93 15.29
CA PRO A 20 0.48 9.60 15.33
C PRO A 20 1.11 9.98 13.99
N ALA A 21 2.31 10.57 14.06
CA ALA A 21 3.17 10.95 12.95
C ALA A 21 3.73 9.73 12.18
N LEU A 22 2.91 8.69 11.97
CA LEU A 22 3.21 7.56 11.12
C LEU A 22 3.07 7.92 9.63
N ALA A 23 2.34 8.99 9.31
CA ALA A 23 2.08 9.42 7.94
C ALA A 23 3.35 9.78 7.14
N GLU A 24 4.43 10.26 7.78
CA GLU A 24 5.62 10.71 7.04
C GLU A 24 6.43 9.56 6.44
N ASN A 25 6.29 8.33 6.96
CA ASN A 25 7.10 7.19 6.52
C ASN A 25 6.29 6.11 5.77
N THR A 26 4.97 6.26 5.64
CA THR A 26 4.10 5.27 4.99
C THR A 26 2.89 5.93 4.30
N ILE A 27 2.14 5.15 3.52
CA ILE A 27 0.88 5.60 2.90
C ILE A 27 -0.22 5.80 3.94
N LEU A 28 -1.17 6.70 3.67
CA LEU A 28 -2.32 6.93 4.53
C LEU A 28 -3.43 5.89 4.30
N PRO A 29 -4.16 5.49 5.36
CA PRO A 29 -5.41 4.74 5.18
C PRO A 29 -6.46 5.59 4.45
N GLY A 30 -7.40 4.91 3.82
CA GLY A 30 -8.53 5.55 3.13
C GLY A 30 -8.98 4.77 1.90
N TYR A 31 -9.70 5.46 1.03
CA TYR A 31 -10.12 4.93 -0.26
C TYR A 31 -9.12 5.30 -1.34
N TRP A 32 -8.64 4.31 -2.08
CA TRP A 32 -7.58 4.44 -3.07
C TRP A 32 -8.06 3.97 -4.44
N GLU A 33 -7.56 4.62 -5.48
CA GLU A 33 -7.65 4.17 -6.86
C GLU A 33 -6.26 3.78 -7.34
N SER A 34 -6.16 2.67 -8.07
CA SER A 34 -4.93 2.17 -8.67
C SER A 34 -5.16 1.85 -10.14
N ARG A 35 -4.34 2.41 -11.02
CA ARG A 35 -4.22 1.99 -12.40
C ARG A 35 -3.12 0.96 -12.48
N ASN A 36 -3.47 -0.25 -12.89
CA ASN A 36 -2.54 -1.34 -13.09
C ASN A 36 -2.35 -1.56 -14.58
N HIS A 37 -1.11 -1.75 -14.97
CA HIS A 37 -0.73 -2.15 -16.31
C HIS A 37 0.14 -3.40 -16.20
N SER A 38 -0.09 -4.40 -17.04
CA SER A 38 0.73 -5.62 -17.07
C SER A 38 0.99 -6.07 -18.49
N GLU A 39 2.25 -6.36 -18.80
CA GLU A 39 2.77 -6.81 -20.09
C GLU A 39 3.52 -8.12 -19.84
N LEU A 40 2.80 -9.24 -19.76
CA LEU A 40 3.42 -10.57 -19.64
C LEU A 40 3.29 -11.34 -20.96
N LEU A 41 2.16 -12.03 -21.15
CA LEU A 41 1.82 -12.69 -22.43
C LEU A 41 0.92 -11.81 -23.31
N ILE A 42 0.06 -11.01 -22.67
CA ILE A 42 -0.86 -10.07 -23.31
C ILE A 42 -0.85 -8.81 -22.44
N SER A 43 -0.85 -7.64 -23.09
CA SER A 43 -0.97 -6.36 -22.38
C SER A 43 -2.38 -6.20 -21.82
N GLN A 44 -2.49 -5.82 -20.55
CA GLN A 44 -3.75 -5.65 -19.86
C GLN A 44 -3.68 -4.42 -18.95
N ASP A 45 -4.75 -3.63 -18.99
CA ASP A 45 -4.96 -2.49 -18.12
C ASP A 45 -6.15 -2.73 -17.20
N SER A 46 -6.03 -2.32 -15.93
CA SER A 46 -7.16 -2.28 -15.00
C SER A 46 -7.14 -1.00 -14.18
N THR A 47 -8.32 -0.59 -13.73
CA THR A 47 -8.45 0.42 -12.68
C THR A 47 -9.23 -0.19 -11.53
N ASP A 48 -8.60 -0.24 -10.38
CA ASP A 48 -9.15 -0.85 -9.18
C ASP A 48 -9.34 0.22 -8.11
N ARG A 49 -10.45 0.13 -7.37
CA ARG A 49 -10.68 0.98 -6.20
C ARG A 49 -10.86 0.13 -4.96
N LYS A 50 -10.12 0.46 -3.89
CA LYS A 50 -10.12 -0.34 -2.67
C LYS A 50 -9.93 0.53 -1.44
N CYS A 51 -10.55 0.10 -0.36
CA CYS A 51 -10.25 0.59 0.98
C CYS A 51 -8.98 -0.04 1.55
N ILE A 52 -8.04 0.81 1.96
CA ILE A 52 -6.85 0.43 2.69
C ILE A 52 -7.09 0.82 4.15
N THR A 53 -7.24 -0.18 5.03
CA THR A 53 -7.39 0.07 6.47
C THR A 53 -6.03 0.35 7.11
N PRO A 54 -5.98 0.97 8.30
CA PRO A 54 -4.72 1.19 9.02
C PRO A 54 -3.90 -0.10 9.21
N ALA A 55 -4.57 -1.23 9.47
CA ALA A 55 -3.92 -2.53 9.62
C ALA A 55 -3.32 -3.08 8.30
N GLN A 56 -3.75 -2.56 7.15
CA GLN A 56 -3.29 -2.99 5.83
C GLN A 56 -2.18 -2.12 5.25
N VAL A 57 -1.94 -0.93 5.81
CA VAL A 57 -0.95 0.04 5.31
C VAL A 57 0.44 -0.59 5.18
N GLU A 58 0.91 -1.29 6.22
CA GLU A 58 2.23 -1.94 6.21
C GLU A 58 2.29 -3.13 5.24
N ALA A 59 1.23 -3.94 5.17
CA ALA A 59 1.14 -5.05 4.23
C ALA A 59 1.12 -4.58 2.76
N TYR A 60 0.56 -3.40 2.50
CA TYR A 60 0.45 -2.86 1.15
C TYR A 60 1.81 -2.46 0.58
N LEU A 61 2.66 -1.82 1.38
CA LEU A 61 4.00 -1.37 0.94
C LEU A 61 5.03 -2.48 0.94
N THR A 62 4.85 -3.49 1.77
CA THR A 62 5.82 -4.57 1.90
C THR A 62 5.59 -5.73 0.93
N GLY A 63 4.53 -5.65 0.12
CA GLY A 63 4.26 -6.56 -1.00
C GLY A 63 2.93 -7.27 -0.80
N PRO A 64 1.90 -6.96 -1.61
CA PRO A 64 0.63 -7.66 -1.50
C PRO A 64 0.81 -9.10 -1.95
N THR A 65 0.53 -10.04 -1.05
CA THR A 65 0.02 -11.35 -1.47
C THR A 65 -1.34 -11.10 -2.10
N ASN A 66 -1.37 -11.01 -3.44
CA ASN A 66 -2.64 -10.96 -4.14
C ASN A 66 -3.28 -12.36 -4.10
N ARG A 67 -4.58 -12.47 -4.37
CA ARG A 67 -5.30 -13.76 -4.32
C ARG A 67 -4.85 -14.77 -5.38
N HIS A 68 -4.03 -14.35 -6.34
CA HIS A 68 -3.63 -15.15 -7.50
C HIS A 68 -2.24 -15.77 -7.34
N TYR A 69 -1.37 -15.12 -6.55
CA TYR A 69 0.03 -15.47 -6.38
C TYR A 69 0.43 -15.43 -4.90
N SER A 70 1.16 -16.44 -4.46
CA SER A 70 1.88 -16.43 -3.18
C SER A 70 3.31 -15.99 -3.41
N CYS A 71 3.71 -14.85 -2.85
CA CYS A 71 5.03 -14.27 -3.06
C CYS A 71 5.88 -14.31 -1.78
N THR A 72 7.13 -14.71 -1.92
CA THR A 72 8.17 -14.62 -0.89
C THR A 72 9.24 -13.65 -1.37
N TYR A 73 9.61 -12.67 -0.55
CA TYR A 73 10.59 -11.66 -0.89
C TYR A 73 11.87 -11.87 -0.08
N ASP A 74 12.95 -12.25 -0.75
CA ASP A 74 14.27 -12.46 -0.13
C ASP A 74 14.98 -11.13 0.11
N HIS A 75 14.67 -10.12 -0.70
CA HIS A 75 15.15 -8.75 -0.53
C HIS A 75 13.97 -7.79 -0.34
N ARG A 76 14.00 -7.02 0.74
CA ARG A 76 12.98 -6.02 1.08
C ARG A 76 13.64 -4.76 1.63
N ALA A 77 13.55 -3.67 0.88
CA ALA A 77 13.90 -2.33 1.32
C ALA A 77 12.69 -1.41 1.11
N VAL A 78 12.09 -0.96 2.20
CA VAL A 78 10.92 -0.05 2.19
C VAL A 78 11.18 1.03 3.22
N GLY A 79 11.06 2.28 2.81
CA GLY A 79 11.27 3.43 3.68
C GLY A 79 11.66 4.69 2.90
N GLY A 80 11.52 5.85 3.55
CA GLY A 80 11.92 7.14 2.97
C GLY A 80 11.22 7.47 1.66
N GLY A 81 9.98 6.99 1.47
CA GLY A 81 9.23 7.20 0.22
C GLY A 81 9.67 6.31 -0.94
N SER A 82 10.41 5.21 -0.68
CA SER A 82 10.90 4.29 -1.70
C SER A 82 10.63 2.83 -1.36
N VAL A 83 10.43 2.02 -2.41
CA VAL A 83 10.25 0.57 -2.33
C VAL A 83 11.21 -0.12 -3.28
N ASN A 84 11.90 -1.15 -2.80
CA ASN A 84 12.68 -2.08 -3.60
C ASN A 84 12.55 -3.50 -3.03
N LEU A 85 11.88 -4.37 -3.79
CA LEU A 85 11.59 -5.75 -3.42
C LEU A 85 12.15 -6.68 -4.50
N ALA A 86 12.70 -7.82 -4.09
CA ALA A 86 13.00 -8.91 -5.02
C ALA A 86 12.65 -10.24 -4.37
N GLY A 87 12.13 -11.18 -5.15
CA GLY A 87 11.65 -12.44 -4.64
C GLY A 87 11.04 -13.36 -5.69
N GLN A 88 10.30 -14.35 -5.22
CA GLN A 88 9.65 -15.37 -6.02
C GLN A 88 8.15 -15.39 -5.73
N CYS A 89 7.34 -15.46 -6.78
CA CYS A 89 5.90 -15.69 -6.70
C CYS A 89 5.55 -17.06 -7.27
N VAL A 90 4.53 -17.70 -6.70
CA VAL A 90 3.98 -18.97 -7.17
C VAL A 90 2.49 -18.82 -7.37
N ASP A 91 1.99 -19.16 -8.56
CA ASP A 91 0.55 -19.16 -8.84
C ASP A 91 -0.14 -20.42 -8.24
N LYS A 92 -1.46 -20.47 -8.31
CA LYS A 92 -2.25 -21.63 -7.85
C LYS A 92 -1.95 -22.95 -8.59
N ASN A 93 -1.34 -22.90 -9.76
CA ASN A 93 -0.99 -24.05 -10.59
C ASN A 93 0.48 -24.48 -10.38
N GLY A 94 1.22 -23.80 -9.50
CA GLY A 94 2.63 -24.08 -9.23
C GLY A 94 3.62 -23.40 -10.18
N LEU A 95 3.16 -22.54 -11.08
CA LEU A 95 4.04 -21.73 -11.94
C LEU A 95 4.85 -20.78 -11.06
N ARG A 96 6.18 -20.87 -11.15
CA ARG A 96 7.12 -20.03 -10.41
C ARG A 96 7.55 -18.85 -11.27
N MET A 97 7.59 -17.67 -10.67
CA MET A 97 8.02 -16.44 -11.31
C MET A 97 8.99 -15.71 -10.39
N SER A 98 10.11 -15.21 -10.92
CA SER A 98 10.89 -14.21 -10.21
C SER A 98 10.28 -12.84 -10.42
N VAL A 99 10.34 -12.02 -9.36
CA VAL A 99 9.77 -10.69 -9.32
C VAL A 99 10.78 -9.70 -8.74
N GLY A 100 10.92 -8.57 -9.42
CA GLY A 100 11.63 -7.40 -8.89
C GLY A 100 10.71 -6.19 -8.96
N ILE A 101 10.42 -5.55 -7.82
CA ILE A 101 9.55 -4.38 -7.71
C ILE A 101 10.38 -3.20 -7.25
N SER A 102 10.23 -2.06 -7.90
CA SER A 102 10.85 -0.81 -7.47
C SER A 102 9.91 0.37 -7.68
N GLY A 103 10.05 1.40 -6.87
CA GLY A 103 9.24 2.60 -7.03
C GLY A 103 9.30 3.55 -5.86
N THR A 104 8.37 4.50 -5.86
CA THR A 104 8.28 5.57 -4.86
C THR A 104 6.87 5.72 -4.35
N TYR A 105 6.74 6.20 -3.12
CA TYR A 105 5.45 6.52 -2.51
C TYR A 105 5.53 7.81 -1.70
N THR A 106 4.37 8.43 -1.57
CA THR A 106 4.07 9.53 -0.64
C THR A 106 2.94 9.09 0.28
N PRO A 107 2.51 9.90 1.25
CA PRO A 107 1.34 9.57 2.06
C PRO A 107 0.06 9.35 1.22
N GLU A 108 -0.04 9.91 0.01
CA GLU A 108 -1.27 9.90 -0.80
C GLU A 108 -1.10 9.35 -2.22
N SER A 109 0.09 8.89 -2.60
CA SER A 109 0.33 8.31 -3.92
C SER A 109 1.43 7.24 -3.89
N PHE A 110 1.41 6.33 -4.85
CA PHE A 110 2.56 5.48 -5.12
C PHE A 110 2.66 5.12 -6.60
N HIS A 111 3.90 4.94 -7.04
CA HIS A 111 4.27 4.59 -8.41
C HIS A 111 5.24 3.42 -8.34
N LEU A 112 4.78 2.24 -8.74
CA LEU A 112 5.55 1.00 -8.66
C LEU A 112 5.72 0.42 -10.06
N LYS A 113 6.88 -0.19 -10.30
CA LYS A 113 7.17 -0.99 -11.48
C LYS A 113 7.68 -2.35 -11.04
N ALA A 114 7.16 -3.40 -11.67
CA ALA A 114 7.59 -4.77 -11.50
C ALA A 114 8.23 -5.30 -12.78
N LYS A 115 9.30 -6.06 -12.62
CA LYS A 115 9.85 -6.95 -13.64
C LYS A 115 9.55 -8.37 -13.23
N LEU A 116 9.08 -9.16 -14.18
CA LEU A 116 8.63 -10.53 -13.98
C LEU A 116 9.40 -11.42 -14.93
N HIS A 117 9.85 -12.57 -14.45
CA HIS A 117 10.48 -13.57 -15.30
C HIS A 117 10.01 -14.97 -14.90
N THR A 118 9.68 -15.80 -15.89
CA THR A 118 9.20 -17.16 -15.67
C THR A 118 9.60 -18.08 -16.82
N ILE A 119 9.54 -19.39 -16.57
CA ILE A 119 9.72 -20.41 -17.61
C ILE A 119 8.37 -21.10 -17.81
N PHE A 120 7.83 -21.01 -19.02
CA PHE A 120 6.58 -21.68 -19.38
C PHE A 120 6.81 -22.54 -20.63
N ALA A 121 6.47 -23.82 -20.55
CA ALA A 121 6.70 -24.78 -21.64
C ALA A 121 8.14 -24.77 -22.21
N SER A 122 9.15 -24.65 -21.32
CA SER A 122 10.58 -24.52 -21.66
C SER A 122 10.99 -23.23 -22.38
N LEU A 123 10.09 -22.25 -22.51
CA LEU A 123 10.38 -20.94 -23.07
C LEU A 123 10.53 -19.91 -21.95
N PRO A 124 11.57 -19.06 -21.96
CA PRO A 124 11.67 -17.94 -21.06
C PRO A 124 10.63 -16.87 -21.45
N ILE A 125 9.86 -16.43 -20.47
CA ILE A 125 8.87 -15.37 -20.60
C ILE A 125 9.26 -14.25 -19.64
N ASP A 126 9.59 -13.11 -20.21
CA ASP A 126 9.79 -11.87 -19.47
C ASP A 126 8.52 -11.02 -19.55
N GLY A 127 8.28 -10.23 -18.52
CA GLY A 127 7.27 -9.21 -18.59
C GLY A 127 7.45 -8.11 -17.57
N ALA A 128 6.59 -7.11 -17.69
CA ALA A 128 6.58 -5.93 -16.85
C ALA A 128 5.18 -5.71 -16.28
N ALA A 129 5.11 -5.03 -15.14
CA ALA A 129 3.86 -4.44 -14.67
C ALA A 129 4.14 -3.08 -14.04
N SER A 130 3.15 -2.21 -14.00
CA SER A 130 3.21 -0.97 -13.24
C SER A 130 1.91 -0.72 -12.51
N ILE A 131 2.02 -0.01 -11.39
CA ILE A 131 0.89 0.43 -10.60
C ILE A 131 1.09 1.91 -10.29
N ASP A 132 0.13 2.72 -10.72
CA ASP A 132 0.01 4.12 -10.36
C ASP A 132 -1.23 4.29 -9.50
N ALA A 133 -1.05 4.68 -8.24
CA ALA A 133 -2.15 4.80 -7.30
C ALA A 133 -2.16 6.14 -6.59
N HIS A 134 -3.36 6.58 -6.22
CA HIS A 134 -3.56 7.76 -5.41
C HIS A 134 -4.75 7.58 -4.47
N ARG A 135 -4.68 8.29 -3.34
CA ARG A 135 -5.74 8.37 -2.35
C ARG A 135 -6.86 9.26 -2.88
N VAL A 136 -8.06 8.72 -2.93
CA VAL A 136 -9.27 9.42 -3.40
C VAL A 136 -9.96 10.13 -2.24
N SER A 137 -10.03 9.49 -1.07
CA SER A 137 -10.62 10.06 0.13
C SER A 137 -10.08 9.43 1.41
N ALA A 138 -10.19 10.16 2.52
CA ALA A 138 -9.92 9.60 3.85
C ALA A 138 -10.97 8.56 4.25
N ASP A 139 -12.23 8.80 3.87
CA ASP A 139 -13.33 7.93 4.20
C ASP A 139 -13.51 6.82 3.17
N CYS A 140 -13.79 5.63 3.69
CA CYS A 140 -14.16 4.49 2.89
C CYS A 140 -15.64 4.54 2.53
N PRO A 141 -16.02 4.36 1.25
CA PRO A 141 -17.43 4.24 0.90
C PRO A 141 -18.00 3.04 1.65
N MET A 142 -19.12 3.23 2.34
CA MET A 142 -19.88 2.12 2.90
C MET A 142 -20.20 1.16 1.76
N ALA A 143 -19.90 -0.13 1.96
CA ALA A 143 -20.30 -1.16 1.00
C ALA A 143 -21.80 -0.98 0.72
N LYS A 144 -22.15 -0.88 -0.56
CA LYS A 144 -23.55 -0.81 -0.97
C LYS A 144 -24.25 -2.05 -0.39
N PRO A 145 -25.39 -1.90 0.32
CA PRO A 145 -26.13 -3.04 0.85
C PRO A 145 -26.61 -3.98 -0.26
#